data_AF-A0A7L1E9G5-F1
#
_entry.id   AF-A0A7L1E9G5-F1
#
_cell.length_a   1.000
_cell.length_b   1.000
_cell.length_c   1.000
_cell.angle_alpha   90.00
_cell.angle_beta   90.00
_cell.angle_gamma   90.00
#
_symmetry.space_group_name_H-M   'P 1'
#
loop_
_entity.id
_entity.type
_entity.pdbx_description
1 polymer ?
#
loop_
_entity_poly.entity_id
_entity_poly.type
_entity_poly.pdbx_seq_one_letter_code
_entity_poly.pdbx_strand_id
1 'polypeptide(L)'
;RVIFQLKAERNYHIFYQILSNKKPELLGERGRHYSLGSAFDVLGFTAEEKAGVYKLTGAIMHFGNMKFKQKQREEQAEPDGTEDADKSAYLMGLNSADLLKGLCHPRVKVGNEYVTKGQSVQQVYYSIGALAKAVYEKMFNWMVVRINNSLDTKQPRQYFIGVLDIAGFEIFDFNSFEQLCINFTNEKLQQFFNHHMFVLEQEEYKKEGIEWEFIDFGMDLQACIDLIEKPMGIMSILEEECMFPKASDMTFKSKLYDNHLGKSANFGKPRNVKGKSEAHFSLTHYAGTVDYNILGWLEKNKDPLNETVVGLYQKSALKLLAHLFSN
;
A
#
# COMPACT_ATOMS: atom_id res chain seq x y z
N ARG A 1 1.02 -5.59 -1.88
CA ARG A 1 1.01 -7.08 -1.98
C ARG A 1 -0.24 -7.68 -2.62
N VAL A 2 -1.35 -6.96 -2.82
CA VAL A 2 -2.55 -7.55 -3.48
C VAL A 2 -2.24 -8.04 -4.90
N ILE A 3 -1.51 -7.23 -5.68
CA ILE A 3 -1.30 -7.41 -7.12
C ILE A 3 0.07 -7.98 -7.49
N PHE A 4 1.00 -8.04 -6.52
CA PHE A 4 2.37 -8.46 -6.75
C PHE A 4 2.94 -9.10 -5.50
N GLN A 5 3.73 -10.16 -5.70
CA GLN A 5 4.51 -10.87 -4.70
C GLN A 5 5.86 -11.24 -5.32
N LEU A 6 6.94 -11.15 -4.54
CA LEU A 6 8.21 -11.78 -4.92
C LEU A 6 8.07 -13.31 -4.92
N LYS A 7 9.00 -14.02 -5.56
CA LYS A 7 8.95 -15.50 -5.73
C LYS A 7 8.80 -16.28 -4.41
N ALA A 8 9.30 -15.74 -3.30
CA ALA A 8 9.22 -16.35 -1.98
C ALA A 8 8.07 -15.82 -1.11
N GLU A 9 7.32 -14.81 -1.58
CA GLU A 9 6.22 -14.21 -0.85
C GLU A 9 4.89 -14.90 -1.16
N ARG A 10 3.96 -14.81 -0.21
CA ARG A 10 2.56 -15.22 -0.39
C ARG A 10 1.67 -13.99 -0.39
N ASN A 11 0.49 -14.13 -1.00
CA ASN A 11 -0.55 -13.10 -0.90
C ASN A 11 -1.16 -13.06 0.52
N TYR A 12 -2.08 -12.14 0.78
CA TYR A 12 -2.73 -12.04 2.09
C TYR A 12 -3.45 -13.35 2.47
N HIS A 13 -3.36 -13.73 3.75
CA HIS A 13 -3.89 -15.00 4.25
C HIS A 13 -5.36 -15.22 3.92
N ILE A 14 -6.17 -14.15 3.92
CA ILE A 14 -7.61 -14.21 3.65
C ILE A 14 -7.95 -14.87 2.30
N PHE A 15 -7.13 -14.67 1.27
CA PHE A 15 -7.35 -15.28 -0.05
C PHE A 15 -7.26 -16.81 0.02
N TYR A 16 -6.26 -17.33 0.73
CA TYR A 16 -6.09 -18.78 0.91
C TYR A 16 -7.13 -19.38 1.86
N GLN A 17 -7.58 -18.63 2.86
CA GLN A 17 -8.64 -19.05 3.77
C GLN A 17 -9.97 -19.27 3.04
N ILE A 18 -10.34 -18.34 2.15
CA ILE A 18 -11.55 -18.44 1.34
C ILE A 18 -11.48 -19.66 0.41
N LEU A 19 -10.36 -19.85 -0.28
CA LEU A 19 -10.20 -20.92 -1.28
C LEU A 19 -10.09 -22.32 -0.67
N SER A 20 -9.42 -22.46 0.47
CA SER A 20 -9.19 -23.76 1.09
C SER A 20 -10.43 -24.31 1.79
N ASN A 21 -11.42 -23.46 2.09
CA ASN A 21 -12.56 -23.75 2.97
C ASN A 21 -12.15 -24.38 4.32
N LYS A 22 -10.85 -24.31 4.65
CA LYS A 22 -10.26 -24.78 5.90
C LYS A 22 -10.07 -23.56 6.77
N LYS A 23 -10.68 -23.58 7.95
CA LYS A 23 -10.40 -22.63 9.03
C LYS A 23 -8.91 -22.78 9.34
N PRO A 24 -8.04 -21.77 9.10
CA PRO A 24 -6.69 -21.87 9.61
C PRO A 24 -6.79 -21.95 11.12
N GLU A 25 -6.03 -22.88 11.68
CA GLU A 25 -5.89 -23.00 13.11
C GLU A 25 -5.09 -21.79 13.60
N LEU A 26 -5.80 -20.72 13.95
CA LEU A 26 -5.23 -19.71 14.84
C LEU A 26 -5.08 -20.40 16.19
N LEU A 27 -3.85 -20.82 16.52
CA LEU A 27 -3.50 -21.38 17.83
C LEU A 27 -3.74 -20.30 18.90
N GLY A 28 -4.93 -20.29 19.48
CA GLY A 28 -5.22 -19.55 20.69
C GLY A 28 -4.66 -20.29 21.91
N GLU A 29 -4.26 -19.54 22.94
CA GLU A 29 -3.98 -20.15 24.24
C GLU A 29 -5.21 -20.92 24.75
N ARG A 30 -4.99 -22.14 25.27
CA ARG A 30 -6.00 -23.07 25.82
C ARG A 30 -6.93 -23.76 24.80
N GLY A 31 -6.46 -24.01 23.57
CA GLY A 31 -7.16 -24.92 22.64
C GLY A 31 -8.52 -24.42 22.14
N ARG A 32 -8.80 -23.11 22.25
CA ARG A 32 -9.98 -22.50 21.64
C ARG A 32 -9.66 -22.10 20.20
N HIS A 33 -10.30 -22.79 19.25
CA HIS A 33 -10.21 -22.49 17.83
C HIS A 33 -11.14 -21.32 17.48
N TYR A 34 -10.56 -20.16 17.16
CA TYR A 34 -11.33 -19.04 16.62
C TYR A 34 -11.22 -19.03 15.11
N SER A 35 -12.37 -19.12 14.43
CA SER A 35 -12.43 -18.88 12.99
C SER A 35 -12.65 -17.40 12.72
N LEU A 36 -12.18 -16.88 11.58
CA LEU A 36 -12.41 -15.48 11.18
C LEU A 36 -13.91 -15.13 11.21
N GLY A 37 -14.78 -16.07 10.83
CA GLY A 37 -16.24 -15.89 10.91
C GLY A 37 -16.71 -15.63 12.35
N SER A 38 -16.20 -16.39 13.31
CA SER A 38 -16.50 -16.22 14.74
C SER A 38 -15.95 -14.91 15.30
N ALA A 39 -14.78 -14.46 14.82
CA ALA A 39 -14.23 -13.16 15.20
C ALA A 39 -15.13 -12.01 14.72
N PHE A 40 -15.63 -12.08 13.49
CA PHE A 40 -16.60 -11.11 12.98
C PHE A 40 -17.90 -11.09 13.81
N ASP A 41 -18.39 -12.27 14.23
CA ASP A 41 -19.59 -12.36 15.07
C ASP A 41 -19.39 -11.67 16.43
N VAL A 42 -18.26 -11.91 17.09
CA VAL A 42 -17.91 -11.28 18.38
C VAL A 42 -17.81 -9.76 18.25
N LEU A 43 -17.28 -9.27 17.14
CA LEU A 43 -17.15 -7.84 16.85
C LEU A 43 -18.45 -7.20 16.35
N GLY A 44 -19.54 -7.96 16.26
CA GLY A 44 -20.87 -7.48 15.92
C GLY A 44 -21.09 -7.19 14.44
N PHE A 45 -20.30 -7.78 13.54
CA PHE A 45 -20.53 -7.66 12.10
C PHE A 45 -21.81 -8.39 11.70
N THR A 46 -22.65 -7.71 10.93
CA THR A 46 -23.87 -8.29 10.37
C THR A 46 -23.55 -9.35 9.33
N ALA A 47 -24.52 -10.24 9.04
CA ALA A 47 -24.37 -11.23 7.98
C ALA A 47 -24.14 -10.57 6.60
N GLU A 48 -24.77 -9.42 6.35
CA GLU A 48 -24.62 -8.64 5.12
C GLU A 48 -23.20 -8.06 4.99
N GLU A 49 -22.66 -7.47 6.06
CA GLU A 49 -21.29 -6.94 6.10
C GLU A 49 -20.24 -8.04 5.87
N LYS A 50 -20.36 -9.17 6.57
CA LYS A 50 -19.47 -10.33 6.39
C LYS A 50 -19.51 -10.84 4.95
N ALA A 51 -20.71 -11.03 4.40
CA ALA A 51 -20.88 -11.44 3.02
C ALA A 51 -20.28 -10.43 2.05
N GLY A 52 -20.40 -9.13 2.32
CA GLY A 52 -19.75 -8.07 1.55
C GLY A 52 -18.24 -8.21 1.52
N VAL A 53 -17.60 -8.38 2.68
CA VAL A 53 -16.14 -8.57 2.78
C VAL A 53 -15.68 -9.80 1.98
N TYR A 54 -16.36 -10.93 2.13
CA TYR A 54 -16.02 -12.15 1.37
C TYR A 54 -16.23 -11.98 -0.13
N LYS A 55 -17.34 -11.35 -0.56
CA LYS A 55 -17.63 -11.08 -1.96
C LYS A 55 -16.57 -10.18 -2.60
N LEU A 56 -16.20 -9.09 -1.93
CA LEU A 56 -15.16 -8.17 -2.42
C LEU A 56 -13.79 -8.85 -2.51
N THR A 57 -13.44 -9.65 -1.50
CA THR A 57 -12.19 -10.42 -1.51
C THR A 57 -12.16 -11.43 -2.65
N GLY A 58 -13.28 -12.13 -2.89
CA GLY A 58 -13.44 -13.04 -4.04
C GLY A 58 -13.36 -12.32 -5.38
N ALA A 59 -13.98 -11.15 -5.49
CA ALA A 59 -13.97 -10.35 -6.70
C ALA A 59 -12.55 -9.87 -7.07
N ILE A 60 -11.75 -9.47 -6.08
CA ILE A 60 -10.33 -9.10 -6.29
C ILE A 60 -9.52 -10.28 -6.86
N MET A 61 -9.79 -11.52 -6.44
CA MET A 61 -9.13 -12.69 -7.02
C MET A 61 -9.52 -12.90 -8.49
N HIS A 62 -10.80 -12.73 -8.83
CA HIS A 62 -11.27 -12.82 -10.21
C HIS A 62 -10.75 -11.68 -11.09
N PHE A 63 -10.59 -10.48 -10.55
CA PHE A 63 -9.90 -9.37 -11.25
C PHE A 63 -8.53 -9.78 -11.77
N GLY A 64 -7.73 -10.47 -10.93
CA GLY A 64 -6.41 -10.96 -11.32
C GLY A 64 -6.41 -12.02 -12.44
N ASN A 65 -7.54 -12.67 -12.69
CA ASN A 65 -7.68 -13.73 -13.70
C ASN A 65 -8.26 -13.23 -15.03
N MET A 66 -8.77 -12.01 -15.10
CA MET A 66 -9.31 -11.44 -16.33
C MET A 66 -8.23 -11.42 -17.42
N LYS A 67 -8.62 -11.76 -18.65
CA LYS A 67 -7.70 -11.80 -19.80
C LYS A 67 -8.12 -10.78 -20.85
N PHE A 68 -7.13 -10.12 -21.42
CA PHE A 68 -7.30 -9.15 -22.50
C PHE A 68 -6.31 -9.43 -23.60
N LYS A 69 -6.72 -9.14 -24.83
CA LYS A 69 -5.89 -9.23 -26.03
C LYS A 69 -5.92 -7.93 -26.81
N GLN A 70 -4.93 -7.75 -27.65
CA GLN A 70 -4.89 -6.62 -28.57
C GLN A 70 -5.81 -6.91 -29.76
N LYS A 71 -6.60 -5.92 -30.17
CA LYS A 71 -7.38 -5.99 -31.41
C LYS A 71 -6.46 -6.10 -32.63
N GLN A 72 -6.85 -6.88 -33.63
CA GLN A 72 -5.99 -7.20 -34.79
C GLN A 72 -5.53 -6.00 -35.64
N ARG A 73 -6.20 -4.84 -35.54
CA ARG A 73 -5.92 -3.64 -36.37
C ARG A 73 -5.79 -2.35 -35.56
N GLU A 74 -5.82 -2.45 -34.23
CA GLU A 74 -5.78 -1.31 -33.32
C GLU A 74 -4.82 -1.64 -32.16
N GLU A 75 -4.20 -0.64 -31.55
CA GLU A 75 -3.41 -0.83 -30.32
C GLU A 75 -4.28 -0.98 -29.06
N GLN A 76 -5.60 -1.05 -29.24
CA GLN A 76 -6.58 -1.11 -28.16
C GLN A 76 -6.80 -2.54 -27.66
N ALA A 77 -7.08 -2.65 -26.37
CA ALA A 77 -7.45 -3.88 -25.70
C ALA A 77 -8.90 -4.26 -25.99
N GLU A 78 -9.14 -5.56 -26.08
CA GLU A 78 -10.46 -6.16 -26.00
C GLU A 78 -10.46 -7.35 -25.01
N PRO A 79 -11.60 -7.67 -24.37
CA PRO A 79 -11.69 -8.83 -23.49
C PRO A 79 -11.40 -10.14 -24.24
N ASP A 80 -10.58 -11.00 -23.65
CA ASP A 80 -10.29 -12.34 -24.16
C ASP A 80 -11.04 -13.40 -23.33
N GLY A 81 -12.37 -13.31 -23.41
CA GLY A 81 -13.30 -14.05 -22.55
C GLY A 81 -13.91 -13.18 -21.46
N THR A 82 -15.06 -13.62 -20.93
CA THR A 82 -15.82 -12.84 -19.93
C THR A 82 -15.99 -13.58 -18.61
N GLU A 83 -15.60 -14.85 -18.50
CA GLU A 83 -15.93 -15.69 -17.34
C GLU A 83 -15.52 -15.07 -15.98
N ASP A 84 -14.25 -14.66 -15.85
CA ASP A 84 -13.77 -14.04 -14.62
C ASP A 84 -14.35 -12.63 -14.41
N ALA A 85 -14.65 -11.91 -15.50
CA ALA A 85 -15.31 -10.62 -15.43
C ALA A 85 -16.76 -10.75 -14.95
N ASP A 86 -17.48 -11.77 -15.41
CA ASP A 86 -18.86 -12.08 -15.02
C ASP A 86 -18.92 -12.46 -13.54
N LYS A 87 -17.99 -13.32 -13.08
CA LYS A 87 -17.88 -13.69 -11.66
C LYS A 87 -17.57 -12.48 -10.78
N SER A 88 -16.60 -11.66 -11.19
CA SER A 88 -16.23 -10.47 -10.42
C SER A 88 -17.36 -9.44 -10.39
N ALA A 89 -17.98 -9.16 -11.53
CA ALA A 89 -19.10 -8.22 -11.63
C ALA A 89 -20.28 -8.68 -10.78
N TYR A 90 -20.62 -9.98 -10.81
CA TYR A 90 -21.65 -10.56 -9.95
C TYR A 90 -21.36 -10.35 -8.46
N LEU A 91 -20.14 -10.66 -8.01
CA LEU A 91 -19.76 -10.49 -6.61
C LEU A 91 -19.77 -9.02 -6.18
N MET A 92 -19.36 -8.12 -7.08
CA MET A 92 -19.37 -6.67 -6.86
C MET A 92 -20.74 -6.01 -7.08
N GLY A 93 -21.77 -6.76 -7.50
CA GLY A 93 -23.09 -6.19 -7.79
C GLY A 93 -23.10 -5.19 -8.95
N LEU A 94 -22.36 -5.49 -10.02
CA LEU A 94 -22.18 -4.66 -11.22
C LEU A 94 -22.69 -5.37 -12.47
N ASN A 95 -22.89 -4.61 -13.55
CA ASN A 95 -23.06 -5.17 -14.88
C ASN A 95 -21.69 -5.50 -15.50
N SER A 96 -21.50 -6.74 -15.95
CA SER A 96 -20.23 -7.22 -16.52
C SER A 96 -19.83 -6.49 -17.81
N ALA A 97 -20.80 -6.21 -18.69
CA ALA A 97 -20.54 -5.51 -19.95
C ALA A 97 -20.11 -4.06 -19.69
N ASP A 98 -20.73 -3.37 -18.74
CA ASP A 98 -20.33 -2.01 -18.35
C ASP A 98 -18.95 -1.98 -17.70
N LEU A 99 -18.62 -2.99 -16.87
CA LEU A 99 -17.30 -3.13 -16.28
C LEU A 99 -16.22 -3.30 -17.37
N LEU A 100 -16.39 -4.24 -18.29
CA LEU A 100 -15.45 -4.48 -19.38
C LEU A 100 -15.32 -3.27 -20.30
N LYS A 101 -16.43 -2.60 -20.61
CA LYS A 101 -16.44 -1.36 -21.38
C LYS A 101 -15.70 -0.24 -20.67
N GLY A 102 -15.91 -0.07 -19.36
CA GLY A 102 -15.23 0.94 -18.55
C GLY A 102 -13.72 0.70 -18.42
N LEU A 103 -13.30 -0.57 -18.39
CA LEU A 103 -11.89 -0.96 -18.38
C LEU A 103 -11.21 -0.66 -19.73
N CYS A 104 -11.78 -1.12 -20.85
CA CYS A 104 -11.14 -0.96 -22.16
C CYS A 104 -11.32 0.44 -22.78
N HIS A 105 -12.44 1.11 -22.48
CA HIS A 105 -12.85 2.38 -23.06
C HIS A 105 -13.36 3.38 -21.99
N PRO A 106 -12.52 3.76 -21.00
CA PRO A 106 -12.91 4.73 -20.00
C PRO A 106 -13.24 6.09 -20.60
N ARG A 107 -14.21 6.77 -19.97
CA ARG A 107 -14.52 8.18 -20.20
C ARG A 107 -13.61 9.02 -19.31
N VAL A 108 -12.72 9.79 -19.93
CA VAL A 108 -11.74 10.64 -19.25
C VAL A 108 -12.13 12.09 -19.46
N LYS A 109 -12.04 12.91 -18.40
CA LYS A 109 -12.25 14.35 -18.49
C LYS A 109 -11.01 15.02 -19.07
N VAL A 110 -11.14 15.71 -20.19
CA VAL A 110 -10.08 16.49 -20.83
C VAL A 110 -10.54 17.94 -20.89
N GLY A 111 -9.96 18.80 -20.05
CA GLY A 111 -10.48 20.16 -19.84
C GLY A 111 -11.91 20.11 -19.27
N ASN A 112 -12.88 20.64 -20.03
CA ASN A 112 -14.29 20.66 -19.64
C ASN A 112 -15.14 19.56 -20.27
N GLU A 113 -14.58 18.72 -21.16
CA GLU A 113 -15.33 17.69 -21.89
C GLU A 113 -14.95 16.28 -21.45
N TYR A 114 -15.85 15.32 -21.66
CA TYR A 114 -15.59 13.90 -21.43
C TYR A 114 -15.38 13.19 -22.76
N VAL A 115 -14.22 12.57 -22.92
CA VAL A 115 -13.85 11.82 -24.12
C VAL A 115 -13.67 10.35 -23.78
N THR A 116 -14.20 9.47 -24.62
CA THR A 116 -13.95 8.04 -24.52
C THR A 116 -12.57 7.73 -25.08
N LYS A 117 -11.69 7.15 -24.27
CA LYS A 117 -10.32 6.83 -24.65
C LYS A 117 -10.13 5.31 -24.63
N GLY A 118 -9.73 4.73 -25.76
CA GLY A 118 -9.30 3.33 -25.80
C GLY A 118 -7.98 3.12 -25.05
N GLN A 119 -7.88 2.02 -24.32
CA GLN A 119 -6.66 1.64 -23.59
C GLN A 119 -5.92 0.49 -24.26
N SER A 120 -4.60 0.45 -24.10
CA SER A 120 -3.80 -0.73 -24.47
C SER A 120 -3.99 -1.86 -23.46
N VAL A 121 -3.63 -3.09 -23.83
CA VAL A 121 -3.73 -4.27 -22.95
C VAL A 121 -3.02 -4.04 -21.61
N GLN A 122 -1.83 -3.46 -21.68
CA GLN A 122 -1.03 -3.17 -20.49
C GLN A 122 -1.71 -2.13 -19.59
N GLN A 123 -2.28 -1.07 -20.17
CA GLN A 123 -3.03 -0.05 -19.41
C GLN A 123 -4.25 -0.64 -18.71
N VAL A 124 -4.96 -1.58 -19.35
CA VAL A 124 -6.09 -2.28 -18.72
C VAL A 124 -5.63 -3.09 -17.52
N TYR A 125 -4.55 -3.87 -17.64
CA TYR A 125 -4.03 -4.64 -16.51
C TYR A 125 -3.57 -3.75 -15.35
N TYR A 126 -2.95 -2.61 -15.63
CA TYR A 126 -2.63 -1.61 -14.61
C TYR A 126 -3.89 -1.07 -13.94
N SER A 127 -4.90 -0.69 -14.72
CA SER A 127 -6.19 -0.24 -14.18
C SER A 127 -6.83 -1.28 -13.28
N ILE A 128 -6.81 -2.57 -13.64
CA ILE A 128 -7.34 -3.66 -12.83
C ILE A 128 -6.57 -3.77 -11.52
N GLY A 129 -5.24 -3.69 -11.58
CA GLY A 129 -4.39 -3.73 -10.40
C GLY A 129 -4.66 -2.56 -9.45
N ALA A 130 -4.79 -1.34 -9.97
CA ALA A 130 -5.11 -0.14 -9.21
C ALA A 130 -6.48 -0.27 -8.53
N LEU A 131 -7.51 -0.69 -9.27
CA LEU A 131 -8.85 -0.91 -8.73
C LEU A 131 -8.85 -2.01 -7.65
N ALA A 132 -8.13 -3.12 -7.85
CA ALA A 132 -8.00 -4.19 -6.87
C ALA A 132 -7.35 -3.71 -5.56
N LYS A 133 -6.28 -2.91 -5.65
CA LYS A 133 -5.65 -2.27 -4.48
C LYS A 133 -6.64 -1.34 -3.77
N ALA A 134 -7.31 -0.45 -4.51
CA ALA A 134 -8.25 0.52 -3.94
C ALA A 134 -9.45 -0.16 -3.25
N VAL A 135 -10.03 -1.20 -3.84
CA VAL A 135 -11.11 -1.97 -3.20
C VAL A 135 -10.60 -2.61 -1.90
N TYR A 136 -9.43 -3.24 -1.93
CA TYR A 136 -8.86 -3.89 -0.74
C TYR A 136 -8.55 -2.89 0.37
N GLU A 137 -7.88 -1.79 0.04
CA GLU A 137 -7.50 -0.73 0.97
C GLU A 137 -8.73 -0.07 1.61
N LYS A 138 -9.69 0.38 0.80
CA LYS A 138 -10.92 1.00 1.30
C LYS A 138 -11.71 0.01 2.17
N MET A 139 -11.80 -1.26 1.76
CA MET A 139 -12.44 -2.30 2.56
C MET A 139 -11.71 -2.52 3.89
N PHE A 140 -10.38 -2.56 3.89
CA PHE A 140 -9.58 -2.73 5.10
C PHE A 140 -9.74 -1.54 6.06
N ASN A 141 -9.64 -0.32 5.56
CA ASN A 141 -9.84 0.90 6.33
C ASN A 141 -11.26 0.97 6.92
N TRP A 142 -12.27 0.59 6.12
CA TRP A 142 -13.65 0.46 6.62
C TRP A 142 -13.77 -0.57 7.73
N MET A 143 -13.11 -1.74 7.61
CA MET A 143 -13.11 -2.75 8.67
C MET A 143 -12.46 -2.19 9.95
N VAL A 144 -11.34 -1.47 9.86
CA VAL A 144 -10.70 -0.83 11.02
C VAL A 144 -11.65 0.14 11.71
N VAL A 145 -12.31 1.02 10.95
CA VAL A 145 -13.33 1.94 11.50
C VAL A 145 -14.48 1.16 12.15
N ARG A 146 -14.98 0.10 11.48
CA ARG A 146 -16.07 -0.73 11.99
C ARG A 146 -15.71 -1.43 13.30
N ILE A 147 -14.47 -1.91 13.43
CA ILE A 147 -13.93 -2.53 14.64
C ILE A 147 -13.77 -1.49 15.74
N ASN A 148 -13.19 -0.33 15.44
CA ASN A 148 -13.03 0.76 16.40
C ASN A 148 -14.38 1.20 16.97
N ASN A 149 -15.41 1.34 16.12
CA ASN A 149 -16.77 1.66 16.57
C ASN A 149 -17.38 0.57 17.48
N SER A 150 -17.03 -0.70 17.28
CA SER A 150 -17.46 -1.79 18.17
C SER A 150 -16.71 -1.81 19.50
N LEU A 151 -15.47 -1.32 19.54
CA LEU A 151 -14.61 -1.29 20.73
C LEU A 151 -14.72 0.04 21.51
N ASP A 152 -15.32 1.07 20.90
CA ASP A 152 -15.52 2.36 21.53
C ASP A 152 -16.55 2.28 22.67
N THR A 153 -16.27 3.00 23.74
CA THR A 153 -17.13 3.05 24.94
C THR A 153 -17.37 4.49 25.34
N LYS A 154 -18.60 4.84 25.71
CA LYS A 154 -18.98 6.21 26.07
C LYS A 154 -18.37 6.75 27.37
N GLN A 155 -17.64 5.93 28.13
CA GLN A 155 -17.02 6.38 29.38
C GLN A 155 -15.79 7.24 29.10
N PRO A 156 -15.63 8.38 29.78
CA PRO A 156 -14.46 9.22 29.61
C PRO A 156 -13.20 8.48 30.09
N ARG A 157 -12.14 8.51 29.29
CA ARG A 157 -10.84 7.90 29.59
C ARG A 157 -9.80 9.01 29.72
N GLN A 158 -9.02 8.98 30.81
CA GLN A 158 -7.95 9.97 31.06
C GLN A 158 -6.57 9.48 30.61
N TYR A 159 -6.36 8.17 30.58
CA TYR A 159 -5.08 7.55 30.26
C TYR A 159 -5.26 6.42 29.25
N PHE A 160 -4.24 6.15 28.45
CA PHE A 160 -4.20 5.02 27.53
C PHE A 160 -2.78 4.46 27.43
N ILE A 161 -2.68 3.20 27.02
CA ILE A 161 -1.42 2.56 26.65
C ILE A 161 -1.49 2.32 25.14
N GLY A 162 -0.56 2.91 24.40
CA GLY A 162 -0.40 2.67 22.97
C GLY A 162 0.57 1.52 22.75
N VAL A 163 0.19 0.56 21.91
CA VAL A 163 1.08 -0.52 21.45
C VAL A 163 1.32 -0.30 19.96
N LEU A 164 2.58 -0.14 19.57
CA LEU A 164 2.99 -0.01 18.18
C LEU A 164 3.45 -1.39 17.68
N ASP A 165 2.75 -1.91 16.69
CA ASP A 165 3.11 -3.15 15.98
C ASP A 165 3.30 -2.82 14.49
N ILE A 166 4.56 -2.78 14.06
CA ILE A 166 4.95 -2.52 12.69
C ILE A 166 5.93 -3.58 12.22
N ALA A 167 6.01 -3.79 10.90
CA ALA A 167 7.07 -4.63 10.34
C ALA A 167 8.46 -4.06 10.68
N GLY A 168 9.41 -4.96 10.95
CA GLY A 168 10.81 -4.58 11.14
C GLY A 168 11.46 -4.07 9.86
N PHE A 169 12.70 -3.59 9.99
CA PHE A 169 13.50 -3.11 8.87
C PHE A 169 13.71 -4.23 7.82
N GLU A 170 13.43 -3.94 6.54
CA GLU A 170 13.49 -4.91 5.44
C GLU A 170 14.68 -4.59 4.52
N ILE A 171 15.55 -5.59 4.30
CA ILE A 171 16.63 -5.54 3.31
C ILE A 171 16.53 -6.76 2.40
N PHE A 172 16.05 -6.54 1.18
CA PHE A 172 15.92 -7.58 0.16
C PHE A 172 16.87 -7.34 -1.01
N ASP A 173 16.97 -8.33 -1.91
CA ASP A 173 17.68 -8.17 -3.18
C ASP A 173 16.97 -7.18 -4.12
N PHE A 174 15.66 -6.96 -3.93
CA PHE A 174 14.86 -5.99 -4.66
C PHE A 174 14.05 -5.15 -3.66
N ASN A 175 14.47 -3.90 -3.45
CA ASN A 175 13.77 -2.95 -2.58
C ASN A 175 13.11 -1.88 -3.45
N SER A 176 11.80 -1.71 -3.32
CA SER A 176 11.04 -0.69 -4.06
C SER A 176 10.47 0.36 -3.10
N PHE A 177 9.50 1.15 -3.57
CA PHE A 177 8.89 2.23 -2.82
C PHE A 177 8.30 1.77 -1.48
N GLU A 178 7.68 0.59 -1.46
CA GLU A 178 7.07 0.02 -0.26
C GLU A 178 8.13 -0.25 0.84
N GLN A 179 9.29 -0.79 0.46
CA GLN A 179 10.42 -0.99 1.39
C GLN A 179 10.95 0.35 1.91
N LEU A 180 11.03 1.38 1.06
CA LEU A 180 11.44 2.72 1.53
C LEU A 180 10.51 3.22 2.64
N CYS A 181 9.19 3.10 2.47
CA CYS A 181 8.22 3.53 3.47
C CYS A 181 8.33 2.73 4.79
N ILE A 182 8.54 1.42 4.71
CA ILE A 182 8.74 0.55 5.89
C ILE A 182 10.03 0.92 6.61
N ASN A 183 11.15 1.02 5.88
CA ASN A 183 12.46 1.33 6.43
C ASN A 183 12.51 2.74 7.01
N PHE A 184 11.86 3.70 6.37
CA PHE A 184 11.70 5.06 6.88
C PHE A 184 10.94 5.10 8.21
N THR A 185 9.85 4.33 8.33
CA THR A 185 9.11 4.21 9.60
C THR A 185 9.99 3.62 10.69
N ASN A 186 10.77 2.57 10.37
CA ASN A 186 11.72 1.97 11.30
C ASN A 186 12.87 2.93 11.68
N GLU A 187 13.35 3.76 10.75
CA GLU A 187 14.35 4.80 11.02
C GLU A 187 13.83 5.80 12.06
N LYS A 188 12.58 6.28 11.90
CA LYS A 188 11.94 7.18 12.86
C LYS A 188 11.67 6.51 14.19
N LEU A 189 11.28 5.23 14.19
CA LEU A 189 11.08 4.47 15.43
C LEU A 189 12.40 4.31 16.19
N GLN A 190 13.50 4.04 15.49
CA GLN A 190 14.82 3.95 16.10
C GLN A 190 15.29 5.31 16.62
N GLN A 191 15.05 6.41 15.90
CA GLN A 191 15.35 7.76 16.38
C GLN A 191 14.53 8.09 17.63
N PHE A 192 13.24 7.73 17.65
CA PHE A 192 12.39 7.90 18.82
C PHE A 192 12.91 7.09 20.01
N PHE A 193 13.31 5.83 19.79
CA PHE A 193 13.92 5.00 20.83
C PHE A 193 15.22 5.62 21.36
N ASN A 194 16.11 6.07 20.48
CA ASN A 194 17.35 6.72 20.87
C ASN A 194 17.06 7.99 21.69
N HIS A 195 16.13 8.84 21.25
CA HIS A 195 15.77 10.04 21.97
C HIS A 195 15.10 9.73 23.33
N HIS A 196 14.17 8.79 23.37
CA HIS A 196 13.42 8.49 24.59
C HIS A 196 14.26 7.74 25.63
N MET A 197 14.97 6.70 25.22
CA MET A 197 15.77 5.90 26.15
C MET A 197 17.02 6.66 26.61
N PHE A 198 17.65 7.48 25.76
CA PHE A 198 18.88 8.14 26.18
C PHE A 198 18.68 9.57 26.67
N VAL A 199 17.87 10.39 26.00
CA VAL A 199 17.74 11.81 26.38
C VAL A 199 16.78 11.97 27.55
N LEU A 200 15.57 11.41 27.44
CA LEU A 200 14.56 11.57 28.48
C LEU A 200 14.90 10.81 29.77
N GLU A 201 15.56 9.66 29.68
CA GLU A 201 16.03 8.93 30.87
C GLU A 201 17.12 9.71 31.62
N GLN A 202 18.10 10.27 30.90
CA GLN A 202 19.13 11.12 31.51
C GLN A 202 18.55 12.45 32.06
N GLU A 203 17.51 13.01 31.43
CA GLU A 203 16.79 14.16 31.96
C GLU A 203 16.03 13.82 33.26
N GLU A 204 15.44 12.63 33.36
CA GLU A 204 14.78 12.18 34.58
C GLU A 204 15.80 11.92 35.70
N TYR A 205 16.95 11.30 35.41
CA TYR A 205 18.05 11.15 36.39
C TYR A 205 18.50 12.50 36.96
N LYS A 206 18.65 13.50 36.10
CA LYS A 206 18.99 14.87 36.51
C LYS A 206 17.89 15.48 37.39
N LYS A 207 16.62 15.24 37.05
CA LYS A 207 15.46 15.74 37.79
C LYS A 207 15.29 15.08 39.15
N GLU A 208 15.63 13.80 39.27
CA GLU A 208 15.65 13.05 40.53
C GLU A 208 16.91 13.31 41.37
N GLY A 209 17.90 14.01 40.81
CA GLY A 209 19.15 14.34 41.51
C GLY A 209 20.13 13.18 41.61
N ILE A 210 20.03 12.21 40.71
CA ILE A 210 20.94 11.07 40.61
C ILE A 210 22.25 11.55 39.95
N GLU A 211 23.39 11.30 40.59
CA GLU A 211 24.71 11.53 39.96
C GLU A 211 24.89 10.56 38.79
N TRP A 212 24.81 11.12 37.57
CA TRP A 212 24.96 10.39 36.32
C TRP A 212 25.85 11.19 35.37
N GLU A 213 26.84 10.54 34.77
CA GLU A 213 27.68 11.15 33.74
C GLU A 213 26.92 11.15 32.41
N PHE A 214 26.80 12.31 31.78
CA PHE A 214 26.09 12.43 30.50
C PHE A 214 26.84 11.67 29.40
N ILE A 215 26.18 10.70 28.79
CA ILE A 215 26.72 9.93 27.67
C ILE A 215 26.04 10.43 26.39
N ASP A 216 26.86 10.93 25.45
CA ASP A 216 26.43 11.25 24.08
C ASP A 216 26.50 9.97 23.23
N PHE A 217 25.33 9.52 22.77
CA PHE A 217 25.22 8.26 22.03
C PHE A 217 25.45 8.41 20.52
N GLY A 218 25.72 9.62 20.00
CA GLY A 218 26.31 9.85 18.67
C GLY A 218 25.57 9.32 17.43
N MET A 219 24.45 8.59 17.59
CA MET A 219 23.62 8.07 16.50
C MET A 219 22.44 9.00 16.26
N ASP A 220 22.74 10.17 15.71
CA ASP A 220 21.69 11.05 15.20
C ASP A 220 21.22 10.55 13.83
N LEU A 221 20.07 9.89 13.82
CA LEU A 221 19.42 9.41 12.59
C LEU A 221 18.65 10.53 11.87
N GLN A 222 18.61 11.74 12.46
CA GLN A 222 17.87 12.87 11.90
C GLN A 222 18.34 13.22 10.48
N ALA A 223 19.62 13.08 10.16
CA ALA A 223 20.13 13.34 8.82
C ALA A 223 19.51 12.41 7.74
N CYS A 224 19.29 11.13 8.07
CA CYS A 224 18.64 10.18 7.16
C CYS A 224 17.13 10.47 7.06
N ILE A 225 16.49 10.74 8.19
CA ILE A 225 15.06 11.09 8.27
C ILE A 225 14.78 12.36 7.45
N ASP A 226 15.60 13.40 7.63
CA ASP A 226 15.46 14.68 6.94
C ASP A 226 15.67 14.54 5.43
N LEU A 227 16.65 13.73 5.01
CA LEU A 227 16.85 13.41 3.60
C LEU A 227 15.59 12.81 2.96
N ILE A 228 14.78 12.07 3.72
CA ILE A 228 13.56 11.43 3.20
C ILE A 228 12.35 12.39 3.24
N GLU A 229 12.10 13.05 4.38
CA GLU A 229 10.82 13.74 4.65
C GLU A 229 10.83 15.26 4.51
N LYS A 230 11.99 15.92 4.59
CA LYS A 230 12.04 17.39 4.55
C LYS A 230 11.73 17.90 3.14
N PRO A 231 11.38 19.20 3.00
CA PRO A 231 11.33 19.85 1.69
C PRO A 231 12.63 19.60 0.92
N MET A 232 12.51 19.36 -0.39
CA MET A 232 13.63 18.94 -1.25
C MET A 232 14.24 17.56 -0.91
N GLY A 233 13.64 16.81 0.03
CA GLY A 233 13.96 15.41 0.29
C GLY A 233 13.31 14.45 -0.71
N ILE A 234 13.57 13.16 -0.54
CA ILE A 234 13.15 12.12 -1.48
C ILE A 234 11.63 12.12 -1.73
N MET A 235 10.82 12.21 -0.67
CA MET A 235 9.36 12.20 -0.80
C MET A 235 8.83 13.46 -1.50
N SER A 236 9.39 14.63 -1.16
CA SER A 236 9.03 15.91 -1.80
C SER A 236 9.34 15.90 -3.30
N ILE A 237 10.52 15.42 -3.70
CA ILE A 237 10.91 15.33 -5.11
C ILE A 237 10.02 14.33 -5.85
N LEU A 238 9.63 13.23 -5.20
CA LEU A 238 8.73 12.22 -5.78
C LEU A 238 7.33 12.80 -6.03
N GLU A 239 6.77 13.52 -5.06
CA GLU A 239 5.47 14.19 -5.19
C GLU A 239 5.47 15.22 -6.32
N GLU A 240 6.50 16.07 -6.39
CA GLU A 240 6.64 17.05 -7.47
C GLU A 240 6.69 16.39 -8.85
N GLU A 241 7.53 15.36 -9.02
CA GLU A 241 7.61 14.62 -10.29
C GLU A 241 6.28 13.94 -10.64
N CYS A 242 5.46 13.58 -9.65
CA CYS A 242 4.15 13.02 -9.93
C CYS A 242 3.19 14.03 -10.60
N MET A 243 3.38 15.33 -10.36
CA MET A 243 2.55 16.39 -10.94
C MET A 243 2.88 16.70 -12.41
N PHE A 244 4.08 16.36 -12.89
CA PHE A 244 4.51 16.65 -14.25
C PHE A 244 4.08 15.54 -15.24
N PRO A 245 3.29 15.84 -16.30
CA PRO A 245 2.78 14.81 -17.23
C PRO A 245 3.86 14.05 -18.01
N LYS A 246 5.05 14.64 -18.16
CA LYS A 246 6.19 14.05 -18.91
C LYS A 246 7.30 13.52 -18.00
N ALA A 247 7.12 13.55 -16.68
CA ALA A 247 8.07 12.96 -15.76
C ALA A 247 8.08 11.43 -15.90
N SER A 248 9.24 10.85 -15.64
CA SER A 248 9.49 9.41 -15.62
C SER A 248 10.34 9.07 -14.40
N ASP A 249 10.41 7.78 -14.03
CA ASP A 249 11.26 7.38 -12.92
C ASP A 249 12.73 7.80 -13.15
N MET A 250 13.16 7.90 -14.42
CA MET A 250 14.51 8.38 -14.77
C MET A 250 14.70 9.89 -14.57
N THR A 251 13.67 10.72 -14.76
CA THR A 251 13.77 12.16 -14.44
C THR A 251 13.78 12.37 -12.93
N PHE A 252 13.00 11.57 -12.20
CA PHE A 252 13.07 11.49 -10.74
C PHE A 252 14.47 11.12 -10.26
N LYS A 253 15.10 10.09 -10.83
CA LYS A 253 16.50 9.72 -10.54
C LYS A 253 17.44 10.90 -10.70
N SER A 254 17.39 11.58 -11.85
CA SER A 254 18.30 12.69 -12.14
C SER A 254 18.15 13.79 -11.09
N LYS A 255 16.92 14.16 -10.72
CA LYS A 255 16.67 15.14 -9.66
C LYS A 255 17.21 14.70 -8.30
N LEU A 256 17.04 13.44 -7.91
CA LEU A 256 17.63 12.93 -6.65
C LEU A 256 19.15 13.09 -6.65
N TYR A 257 19.80 12.74 -7.76
CA TYR A 257 21.25 12.84 -7.90
C TYR A 257 21.73 14.30 -7.84
N ASP A 258 21.09 15.21 -8.55
CA ASP A 258 21.45 16.62 -8.56
C ASP A 258 21.29 17.29 -7.18
N ASN A 259 20.28 16.88 -6.42
CA ASN A 259 19.99 17.43 -5.09
C ASN A 259 20.81 16.82 -3.97
N HIS A 260 21.18 15.54 -4.03
CA HIS A 260 21.74 14.83 -2.87
C HIS A 260 23.12 14.21 -3.08
N LEU A 261 23.51 13.84 -4.31
CA LEU A 261 24.80 13.17 -4.51
C LEU A 261 25.96 14.10 -4.16
N GLY A 262 26.80 13.67 -3.21
CA GLY A 262 27.93 14.44 -2.71
C GLY A 262 27.56 15.58 -1.75
N LYS A 263 26.27 15.79 -1.47
CA LYS A 263 25.77 16.80 -0.52
C LYS A 263 25.18 16.17 0.74
N SER A 264 24.52 15.01 0.61
CA SER A 264 23.89 14.29 1.71
C SER A 264 24.69 13.02 2.03
N ALA A 265 25.20 12.89 3.25
CA ALA A 265 26.06 11.76 3.65
C ALA A 265 25.36 10.40 3.55
N ASN A 266 24.05 10.34 3.79
CA ASN A 266 23.26 9.12 3.72
C ASN A 266 22.87 8.72 2.29
N PHE A 267 23.12 9.55 1.27
CA PHE A 267 22.75 9.29 -0.12
C PHE A 267 23.94 8.82 -0.96
N GLY A 268 23.81 7.65 -1.60
CA GLY A 268 24.91 7.02 -2.33
C GLY A 268 24.52 6.44 -3.69
N LYS A 269 25.55 6.08 -4.47
CA LYS A 269 25.39 5.27 -5.68
C LYS A 269 25.29 3.79 -5.31
N PRO A 270 24.45 3.01 -6.00
CA PRO A 270 24.31 1.59 -5.77
C PRO A 270 25.59 0.83 -6.08
N ARG A 271 25.80 -0.27 -5.35
CA ARG A 271 26.88 -1.19 -5.64
C ARG A 271 26.52 -2.02 -6.88
N ASN A 272 27.32 -1.88 -7.93
CA ASN A 272 27.15 -2.68 -9.15
C ASN A 272 27.56 -4.14 -8.89
N VAL A 273 26.59 -4.98 -8.54
CA VAL A 273 26.80 -6.42 -8.33
C VAL A 273 26.26 -7.18 -9.55
N LYS A 274 27.13 -7.90 -10.26
CA LYS A 274 26.73 -8.74 -11.40
C LYS A 274 25.66 -9.75 -10.94
N GLY A 275 24.54 -9.80 -11.65
CA GLY A 275 23.45 -10.76 -11.40
C GLY A 275 22.37 -10.29 -10.41
N LYS A 276 22.49 -9.09 -9.81
CA LYS A 276 21.41 -8.48 -9.03
C LYS A 276 20.53 -7.59 -9.89
N SER A 277 19.28 -7.40 -9.44
CA SER A 277 18.34 -6.45 -10.04
C SER A 277 18.90 -5.04 -10.06
N GLU A 278 18.57 -4.25 -11.09
CA GLU A 278 19.08 -2.89 -11.23
C GLU A 278 18.61 -1.99 -10.08
N ALA A 279 19.55 -1.52 -9.26
CA ALA A 279 19.30 -0.48 -8.27
C ALA A 279 19.67 0.89 -8.83
N HIS A 280 18.99 1.94 -8.37
CA HIS A 280 19.12 3.28 -8.92
C HIS A 280 19.75 4.27 -7.95
N PHE A 281 19.61 4.08 -6.64
CA PHE A 281 20.30 4.82 -5.58
C PHE A 281 20.41 3.95 -4.32
N SER A 282 21.25 4.36 -3.38
CA SER A 282 21.37 3.71 -2.07
C SER A 282 21.17 4.70 -0.94
N LEU A 283 20.58 4.22 0.15
CA LEU A 283 20.55 4.95 1.41
C LEU A 283 21.32 4.20 2.49
N THR A 284 22.10 4.93 3.26
CA THR A 284 22.72 4.43 4.49
C THR A 284 21.78 4.70 5.66
N HIS A 285 21.08 3.66 6.09
CA HIS A 285 20.20 3.64 7.26
C HIS A 285 20.96 3.16 8.49
N TYR A 286 20.36 3.31 9.69
CA TYR A 286 20.93 2.77 10.93
C TYR A 286 21.22 1.26 10.87
N ALA A 287 20.36 0.50 10.19
CA ALA A 287 20.47 -0.96 10.08
C ALA A 287 21.44 -1.42 8.96
N GLY A 288 21.85 -0.52 8.07
CA GLY A 288 22.74 -0.82 6.95
C GLY A 288 22.39 -0.08 5.66
N THR A 289 23.20 -0.30 4.62
CA THR A 289 22.95 0.30 3.30
C THR A 289 21.93 -0.51 2.51
N VAL A 290 20.89 0.16 2.02
CA VAL A 290 19.83 -0.44 1.20
C VAL A 290 19.87 0.15 -0.21
N ASP A 291 19.85 -0.73 -1.21
CA ASP A 291 19.83 -0.40 -2.62
C ASP A 291 18.38 -0.41 -3.14
N TYR A 292 17.90 0.73 -3.64
CA TYR A 292 16.50 0.92 -4.06
C TYR A 292 16.35 0.96 -5.59
N ASN A 293 15.34 0.26 -6.10
CA ASN A 293 14.89 0.32 -7.48
C ASN A 293 13.68 1.26 -7.59
N ILE A 294 13.81 2.32 -8.40
CA ILE A 294 12.80 3.37 -8.58
C ILE A 294 11.74 3.09 -9.64
N LEU A 295 11.84 1.95 -10.35
CA LEU A 295 10.93 1.68 -11.47
C LEU A 295 9.50 1.51 -10.95
N GLY A 296 8.59 2.24 -11.59
CA GLY A 296 7.19 2.32 -11.23
C GLY A 296 6.90 3.20 -10.00
N TRP A 297 7.86 3.94 -9.44
CA TRP A 297 7.61 4.76 -8.25
C TRP A 297 6.62 5.88 -8.53
N LEU A 298 6.75 6.59 -9.66
CA LEU A 298 5.80 7.63 -10.02
C LEU A 298 4.39 7.07 -10.20
N GLU A 299 4.27 5.88 -10.80
CA GLU A 299 2.98 5.23 -10.99
C GLU A 299 2.38 4.76 -9.66
N LYS A 300 3.19 4.11 -8.80
CA LYS A 300 2.80 3.68 -7.46
C LYS A 300 2.33 4.84 -6.59
N ASN A 301 2.98 6.00 -6.71
CA ASN A 301 2.65 7.20 -5.93
C ASN A 301 1.43 7.96 -6.49
N LYS A 302 1.24 7.96 -7.82
CA LYS A 302 0.04 8.56 -8.45
C LYS A 302 -1.22 7.74 -8.20
N ASP A 303 -1.07 6.42 -8.16
CA ASP A 303 -2.13 5.40 -8.07
C ASP A 303 -3.44 5.77 -8.81
N PRO A 304 -3.38 6.10 -10.12
CA PRO A 304 -4.51 6.67 -10.83
C PRO A 304 -5.65 5.64 -10.96
N LEU A 305 -6.82 5.99 -10.44
CA LEU A 305 -8.01 5.16 -10.57
C LEU A 305 -8.76 5.43 -11.87
N ASN A 306 -9.34 4.38 -12.43
CA ASN A 306 -10.24 4.50 -13.56
C ASN A 306 -11.60 5.03 -13.08
N GLU A 307 -11.79 6.34 -13.21
CA GLU A 307 -13.00 7.06 -12.78
C GLU A 307 -14.29 6.52 -13.40
N THR A 308 -14.24 5.91 -14.59
CA THR A 308 -15.43 5.29 -15.18
C THR A 308 -15.88 4.08 -14.38
N VAL A 309 -14.93 3.23 -13.96
CA VAL A 309 -15.22 2.05 -13.14
C VAL A 309 -15.54 2.45 -11.70
N VAL A 310 -14.88 3.46 -11.14
CA VAL A 310 -15.24 4.04 -9.84
C VAL A 310 -16.70 4.52 -9.82
N GLY A 311 -17.15 5.17 -10.90
CA GLY A 311 -18.56 5.56 -11.05
C GLY A 311 -19.54 4.38 -11.09
N LEU A 312 -19.09 3.19 -11.53
CA LEU A 312 -19.88 1.95 -11.42
C LEU A 312 -19.91 1.44 -9.97
N TYR A 313 -18.78 1.49 -9.25
CA TYR A 313 -18.71 1.09 -7.84
C TYR A 313 -19.63 1.92 -6.96
N GLN A 314 -19.68 3.24 -7.18
CA GLN A 314 -20.59 4.16 -6.50
C GLN A 314 -22.07 3.80 -6.64
N LYS A 315 -22.43 3.11 -7.74
CA LYS A 315 -23.80 2.70 -8.07
C LYS A 315 -24.02 1.20 -7.89
N SER A 316 -23.09 0.52 -7.24
CA SER A 316 -23.14 -0.93 -7.03
C SER A 316 -24.39 -1.34 -6.22
N ALA A 317 -24.99 -2.47 -6.59
CA ALA A 317 -26.04 -3.11 -5.80
C ALA A 317 -25.48 -3.73 -4.49
N LEU A 318 -24.17 -3.96 -4.41
CA LEU A 318 -23.51 -4.34 -3.17
C LEU A 318 -23.29 -3.09 -2.32
N LYS A 319 -24.14 -2.89 -1.31
CA LYS A 319 -24.12 -1.69 -0.44
C LYS A 319 -22.74 -1.38 0.13
N LEU A 320 -21.99 -2.40 0.54
CA LEU A 320 -20.63 -2.22 1.05
C LEU A 320 -19.74 -1.54 -0.01
N LEU A 321 -19.72 -2.04 -1.25
CA LEU A 321 -18.91 -1.44 -2.31
C LEU A 321 -19.30 0.00 -2.61
N ALA A 322 -20.60 0.27 -2.72
CA ALA A 322 -21.11 1.62 -2.93
C ALA A 322 -20.67 2.56 -1.80
N HIS A 323 -20.74 2.11 -0.55
CA HIS A 323 -20.28 2.88 0.61
C HIS A 323 -18.77 3.15 0.60
N LEU A 324 -17.94 2.20 0.19
CA LEU A 324 -16.48 2.38 0.10
C LEU A 324 -16.06 3.49 -0.88
N PHE A 325 -16.89 3.74 -1.90
CA PHE A 325 -16.62 4.70 -2.97
C PHE A 325 -17.57 5.91 -3.00
N SER A 326 -18.46 6.07 -2.01
CA SER A 326 -19.41 7.18 -1.93
C SER A 326 -18.78 8.51 -1.50
N ASN A 327 -17.54 8.48 -1.01
CA ASN A 327 -16.77 9.63 -0.53
C ASN A 327 -15.43 9.72 -1.26
#